data_AF-A0A928FH08-F1
#
_entry.id   AF-A0A928FH08-F1
#
_cell.length_a   1.000
_cell.length_b   1.000
_cell.length_c   1.000
_cell.angle_alpha   90.00
_cell.angle_beta   90.00
_cell.angle_gamma   90.00
#
_symmetry.space_group_name_H-M   'P 1'
#
loop_
_entity.id
_entity.type
_entity.pdbx_description
1 polymer ?
#
loop_
_entity_poly.entity_id
_entity_poly.type
_entity_poly.pdbx_seq_one_letter_code
_entity_poly.pdbx_strand_id
1 'polypeptide(L)'
;MMMTITEKIANLKGYLEGVQLDENKAETKVIAKIVDILEDMALEIEEMEEQVDTLNDYAEELDEDLGDVEDYLFGEDECDCDCDDEDCDCCDCCDDEFFEVECPKCGEVICLDEDFDADEVICPACNETIPLEDKE
;
A
#
# COMPACT_ATOMS: atom_id res chain seq x y z
N MET A 1 21.55 -3.12 -26.99
CA MET A 1 21.27 -4.20 -26.03
C MET A 1 22.20 -3.99 -24.85
N MET A 2 21.65 -3.85 -23.65
CA MET A 2 22.44 -3.62 -22.44
C MET A 2 23.02 -4.96 -21.99
N MET A 3 24.34 -5.04 -21.78
CA MET A 3 24.97 -6.30 -21.34
C MET A 3 24.56 -6.62 -19.90
N THR A 4 24.26 -7.89 -19.63
CA THR A 4 24.00 -8.40 -18.27
C THR A 4 25.26 -8.31 -17.42
N ILE A 5 25.10 -8.40 -16.10
CA ILE A 5 26.25 -8.37 -15.18
C ILE A 5 27.16 -9.57 -15.46
N THR A 6 26.58 -10.75 -15.68
CA THR A 6 27.28 -11.98 -16.06
C THR A 6 28.08 -11.82 -17.36
N GLU A 7 27.51 -11.20 -18.40
CA GLU A 7 28.22 -10.90 -19.66
C GLU A 7 29.40 -9.94 -19.46
N LYS A 8 29.25 -8.93 -18.59
CA LYS A 8 30.32 -7.98 -18.27
C LYS A 8 31.47 -8.68 -17.53
N ILE A 9 31.17 -9.61 -16.63
CA ILE A 9 32.20 -10.36 -15.90
C ILE A 9 32.91 -11.36 -16.83
N ALA A 10 32.17 -12.03 -17.72
CA ALA A 10 32.76 -12.87 -18.75
C ALA A 10 33.71 -12.08 -19.67
N ASN A 11 33.33 -10.86 -20.04
CA ASN A 11 34.21 -9.95 -20.78
C ASN A 11 35.48 -9.59 -19.99
N LEU A 12 35.34 -9.29 -18.69
CA LEU A 12 36.47 -9.00 -17.80
C LEU A 12 37.41 -10.20 -17.68
N LYS A 13 36.90 -11.43 -17.54
CA LYS A 13 37.70 -12.66 -17.54
C LYS A 13 38.51 -12.81 -18.82
N GLY A 14 37.85 -12.67 -19.97
CA GLY A 14 38.53 -12.72 -21.26
C GLY A 14 39.60 -11.63 -21.42
N TYR A 15 39.36 -10.44 -20.88
CA TYR A 15 40.35 -9.37 -20.86
C TYR A 15 41.57 -9.73 -19.99
N LEU A 16 41.34 -10.30 -18.81
CA LEU A 16 42.42 -10.71 -17.90
C LEU A 16 43.29 -11.84 -18.48
N GLU A 17 42.68 -12.82 -19.17
CA GLU A 17 43.40 -13.87 -19.90
C GLU A 17 44.27 -13.28 -21.02
N GLY A 18 43.77 -12.28 -21.74
CA GLY A 18 44.49 -11.62 -22.83
C GLY A 18 45.71 -10.77 -22.38
N VAL A 19 45.71 -10.30 -21.13
CA VAL A 19 46.78 -9.46 -20.56
C VAL A 19 47.99 -10.29 -20.10
N GLN A 20 47.90 -11.62 -20.05
CA GLN A 20 48.99 -12.53 -19.66
C GLN A 20 49.59 -12.19 -18.28
N LEU A 21 48.73 -12.05 -17.28
CA LEU A 21 49.16 -11.78 -15.90
C LEU A 21 49.95 -12.97 -15.32
N ASP A 22 50.97 -12.67 -14.50
CA ASP A 22 51.73 -13.70 -13.79
C ASP A 22 50.93 -14.20 -12.58
N GLU A 23 50.40 -15.43 -12.68
CA GLU A 23 49.57 -16.09 -11.67
C GLU A 23 50.26 -16.25 -10.30
N ASN A 24 51.59 -16.16 -10.25
CA ASN A 24 52.34 -16.32 -8.99
C ASN A 24 52.36 -15.06 -8.14
N LYS A 25 52.07 -13.89 -8.74
CA LYS A 25 52.10 -12.62 -8.03
C LYS A 25 50.89 -12.43 -7.13
N ALA A 26 51.11 -11.73 -6.01
CA ALA A 26 50.06 -11.52 -5.02
C ALA A 26 48.88 -10.72 -5.59
N GLU A 27 49.16 -9.69 -6.40
CA GLU A 27 48.15 -8.87 -7.07
C GLU A 27 47.25 -9.69 -8.01
N THR A 28 47.82 -10.62 -8.79
CA THR A 28 47.05 -11.47 -9.72
C THR A 28 46.10 -12.39 -8.96
N LYS A 29 46.54 -12.94 -7.82
CA LYS A 29 45.69 -13.77 -6.95
C LYS A 29 44.54 -12.98 -6.32
N VAL A 30 44.79 -11.72 -5.96
CA VAL A 30 43.74 -10.84 -5.43
C VAL A 30 42.73 -10.51 -6.52
N ILE A 31 43.19 -10.17 -7.73
CA ILE A 31 42.30 -9.88 -8.86
C ILE A 31 41.44 -11.10 -9.20
N ALA A 32 42.02 -12.32 -9.25
CA ALA A 32 41.27 -13.54 -9.48
C ALA A 32 40.15 -13.72 -8.46
N LYS A 33 40.45 -13.57 -7.16
CA LYS A 33 39.42 -13.64 -6.11
C LYS A 33 38.34 -12.57 -6.23
N ILE A 34 38.70 -11.35 -6.65
CA ILE A 34 37.71 -10.30 -6.88
C ILE A 34 36.77 -10.70 -8.02
N VAL A 35 37.30 -11.26 -9.10
CA VAL A 35 36.49 -11.73 -10.23
C VAL A 35 35.56 -12.87 -9.81
N ASP A 36 36.05 -13.83 -9.03
CA ASP A 36 35.23 -14.93 -8.52
C ASP A 36 34.07 -14.40 -7.66
N ILE A 37 34.33 -13.45 -6.74
CA ILE A 37 33.29 -12.83 -5.93
C ILE A 37 32.28 -12.07 -6.81
N LEU A 38 32.74 -11.40 -7.87
CA LEU A 38 31.83 -10.70 -8.79
C LEU A 38 30.90 -11.68 -9.52
N GLU A 39 31.38 -12.88 -9.87
CA GLU A 39 30.53 -13.92 -10.45
C GLU A 39 29.49 -14.41 -9.46
N ASP A 40 29.89 -14.71 -8.22
CA ASP A 40 28.95 -15.10 -7.18
C ASP A 40 27.88 -14.01 -6.98
N MET A 41 28.30 -12.73 -6.93
CA MET A 41 27.36 -11.60 -6.84
C MET A 41 26.43 -11.50 -8.05
N ALA A 42 26.90 -11.83 -9.26
CA ALA A 42 26.05 -11.78 -10.45
C ALA A 42 24.95 -12.83 -10.41
N LEU A 43 25.28 -14.05 -9.95
CA LEU A 43 24.32 -15.14 -9.79
C LEU A 43 23.28 -14.82 -8.71
N GLU A 44 23.72 -14.29 -7.56
CA GLU A 44 22.81 -13.90 -6.48
C GLU A 44 21.87 -12.74 -6.90
N ILE A 45 22.35 -11.83 -7.75
CA ILE A 45 21.49 -10.77 -8.32
C ILE A 45 20.46 -11.35 -9.29
N GLU A 46 20.85 -12.31 -10.13
CA GLU A 46 19.92 -12.97 -11.06
C GLU A 46 18.82 -13.74 -10.29
N GLU A 47 19.19 -14.45 -9.22
CA GLU A 47 18.22 -15.10 -8.33
C GLU A 47 17.29 -14.09 -7.63
N MET A 48 17.84 -12.92 -7.23
CA MET A 48 17.04 -11.86 -6.63
C MET A 48 16.05 -11.24 -7.64
N GLU A 49 16.44 -11.07 -8.90
CA GLU A 49 15.56 -10.60 -9.96
C GLU A 49 14.37 -11.59 -10.14
N GLU A 50 14.61 -12.90 -10.17
CA GLU A 50 13.54 -13.91 -10.23
C GLU A 50 12.59 -13.88 -9.02
N GLN A 51 13.14 -13.66 -7.82
CA GLN A 51 12.33 -13.52 -6.60
C GLN A 51 11.48 -12.25 -6.63
N VAL A 52 12.02 -11.15 -7.14
CA VAL A 52 11.28 -9.88 -7.29
C VAL A 52 10.15 -10.03 -8.30
N ASP A 53 10.40 -10.70 -9.43
CA ASP A 53 9.35 -10.99 -10.42
C ASP A 53 8.22 -11.81 -9.78
N THR A 54 8.57 -12.87 -9.03
CA THR A 54 7.57 -13.67 -8.30
C THR A 54 6.77 -12.85 -7.28
N LEU A 55 7.41 -11.88 -6.61
CA LEU A 55 6.71 -10.99 -5.67
C LEU A 55 5.78 -10.00 -6.38
N ASN A 56 6.14 -9.54 -7.59
CA ASN A 56 5.24 -8.71 -8.40
C ASN A 56 4.00 -9.49 -8.81
N ASP A 57 4.15 -10.75 -9.25
CA ASP A 57 3.01 -11.61 -9.57
C ASP A 57 2.06 -11.74 -8.37
N TYR A 58 2.59 -12.00 -7.17
CA TYR A 58 1.76 -12.03 -5.95
C TYR A 58 1.12 -10.68 -5.62
N ALA A 59 1.79 -9.56 -5.89
CA ALA A 59 1.23 -8.24 -5.66
C ALA A 59 0.06 -7.96 -6.63
N GLU A 60 0.16 -8.40 -7.87
CA GLU A 60 -0.92 -8.33 -8.86
C GLU A 60 -2.12 -9.21 -8.44
N GLU A 61 -1.87 -10.43 -7.96
CA GLU A 61 -2.93 -11.31 -7.43
C GLU A 61 -3.65 -10.67 -6.23
N LEU A 62 -2.90 -10.06 -5.30
CA LEU A 62 -3.49 -9.38 -4.14
C LEU A 62 -4.28 -8.12 -4.52
N ASP A 63 -3.86 -7.41 -5.56
CA ASP A 63 -4.57 -6.24 -6.09
C ASP A 63 -5.90 -6.65 -6.73
N GLU A 64 -5.91 -7.74 -7.51
CA GLU A 64 -7.12 -8.33 -8.07
C GLU A 64 -8.08 -8.82 -6.98
N ASP A 65 -7.57 -9.59 -6.00
CA ASP A 65 -8.37 -10.07 -4.86
C ASP A 65 -8.99 -8.90 -4.06
N LEU A 66 -8.24 -7.80 -3.89
CA LEU A 66 -8.75 -6.61 -3.21
C LEU A 66 -9.82 -5.91 -4.05
N GLY A 67 -9.63 -5.82 -5.37
CA GLY A 67 -10.63 -5.31 -6.30
C GLY A 67 -11.95 -6.09 -6.21
N ASP A 68 -11.88 -7.42 -6.15
CA ASP A 68 -13.08 -8.27 -5.97
C ASP A 68 -13.79 -7.98 -4.63
N VAL A 69 -13.04 -7.70 -3.56
CA VAL A 69 -13.61 -7.31 -2.26
C VAL A 69 -14.23 -5.92 -2.32
N GLU A 70 -13.59 -4.97 -3.00
CA GLU A 70 -14.13 -3.63 -3.22
C GLU A 70 -15.44 -3.70 -4.02
N ASP A 71 -15.48 -4.49 -5.10
CA ASP A 71 -16.70 -4.71 -5.89
C ASP A 71 -17.79 -5.41 -5.07
N TYR A 72 -17.45 -6.37 -4.21
CA TYR A 72 -18.43 -7.02 -3.34
C TYR A 72 -19.02 -6.08 -2.27
N LEU A 73 -18.21 -5.14 -1.75
CA LEU A 73 -18.63 -4.22 -0.69
C LEU A 73 -19.27 -2.95 -1.22
N PHE A 74 -18.83 -2.45 -2.37
CA PHE A 74 -19.19 -1.13 -2.91
C PHE A 74 -19.71 -1.19 -4.37
N GLY A 75 -19.58 -2.31 -5.07
CA GLY A 75 -19.96 -2.46 -6.48
C GLY A 75 -21.45 -2.71 -6.75
N GLU A 76 -22.27 -2.89 -5.71
CA GLU A 76 -23.74 -2.84 -5.82
C GLU A 76 -24.33 -1.44 -5.55
N ASP A 77 -23.50 -0.46 -5.17
CA ASP A 77 -23.87 0.95 -4.95
C ASP A 77 -23.31 1.87 -6.06
N GLU A 78 -23.34 1.42 -7.33
CA GLU A 78 -23.53 2.37 -8.42
C GLU A 78 -24.89 3.03 -8.22
N CYS A 79 -24.90 4.09 -7.41
CA CYS A 79 -25.92 5.12 -7.41
C CYS A 79 -26.15 5.55 -8.86
N ASP A 80 -27.16 4.99 -9.50
CA ASP A 80 -27.84 5.48 -10.72
C ASP A 80 -28.58 6.80 -10.41
N CYS A 81 -27.92 7.67 -9.64
CA CYS A 81 -28.35 9.01 -9.33
C CYS A 81 -27.83 9.87 -10.48
N ASP A 82 -28.62 9.93 -11.54
CA ASP A 82 -28.55 10.90 -12.64
C ASP A 82 -28.71 12.32 -12.04
N CYS A 83 -27.68 12.80 -11.34
CA CYS A 83 -27.66 14.08 -10.63
C CYS A 83 -27.34 15.21 -11.61
N ASP A 84 -28.34 15.58 -12.42
CA ASP A 84 -28.34 16.81 -13.23
C ASP A 84 -28.94 18.01 -12.44
N ASP A 85 -28.83 18.01 -11.11
CA ASP A 85 -29.29 19.10 -10.24
C ASP A 85 -28.20 19.53 -9.23
N GLU A 86 -27.99 20.85 -9.12
CA GLU A 86 -26.90 21.53 -8.38
C GLU A 86 -27.04 21.48 -6.84
N ASP A 87 -27.63 20.43 -6.26
CA ASP A 87 -27.79 20.23 -4.82
C ASP A 87 -27.48 18.76 -4.43
N CYS A 88 -26.34 18.25 -4.88
CA CYS A 88 -25.89 16.90 -4.55
C CYS A 88 -25.24 16.88 -3.15
N ASP A 89 -26.04 16.61 -2.11
CA ASP A 89 -25.62 16.13 -0.78
C ASP A 89 -25.01 14.72 -0.91
N CYS A 90 -23.91 14.58 -1.65
CA CYS A 90 -23.18 13.33 -1.84
C CYS A 90 -22.37 12.96 -0.58
N CYS A 91 -23.07 12.70 0.52
CA CYS A 91 -22.53 12.07 1.72
C CYS A 91 -23.48 10.97 2.19
N ASP A 92 -23.90 10.11 1.26
CA ASP A 92 -24.71 8.92 1.54
C ASP A 92 -23.87 7.73 2.07
N CYS A 93 -22.84 8.04 2.87
CA CYS A 93 -22.19 7.06 3.75
C CYS A 93 -22.89 6.98 5.12
N CYS A 94 -24.09 7.57 5.24
CA CYS A 94 -24.85 7.72 6.47
C CYS A 94 -26.33 7.30 6.28
N ASP A 95 -26.61 6.24 5.51
CA ASP A 95 -27.95 5.60 5.47
C ASP A 95 -28.20 4.68 6.69
N ASP A 96 -27.70 5.08 7.85
CA ASP A 96 -28.24 4.67 9.13
C ASP A 96 -28.84 5.95 9.72
N GLU A 97 -30.14 5.93 10.01
CA GLU A 97 -30.90 7.08 10.51
C GLU A 97 -30.29 7.61 11.83
N PHE A 98 -29.31 8.52 11.73
CA PHE A 98 -28.63 9.14 12.87
C PHE A 98 -28.97 10.63 12.93
N PHE A 99 -29.11 11.17 14.14
CA PHE A 99 -29.14 12.61 14.37
C PHE A 99 -27.91 13.07 15.16
N GLU A 100 -27.40 14.25 14.81
CA GLU A 100 -26.20 14.81 15.40
C GLU A 100 -26.52 15.87 16.45
N VAL A 101 -25.82 15.79 17.60
CA VAL A 101 -25.94 16.77 18.68
C VAL A 101 -24.56 17.30 19.04
N GLU A 102 -24.37 18.62 18.92
CA GLU A 102 -23.13 19.28 19.33
C GLU A 102 -23.10 19.55 20.84
N CYS A 103 -22.05 19.10 21.51
CA CYS A 103 -21.88 19.37 22.93
C CYS A 103 -21.59 20.86 23.19
N PRO A 104 -22.45 21.58 23.95
CA PRO A 104 -22.31 23.03 24.17
C PRO A 104 -21.08 23.41 25.01
N LYS A 105 -20.44 22.43 25.66
CA LYS A 105 -19.30 22.67 26.56
C LYS A 105 -17.94 22.46 25.87
N CYS A 106 -17.83 21.47 25.00
CA CYS A 106 -16.55 21.13 24.36
C CYS A 106 -16.58 21.16 22.83
N GLY A 107 -17.76 21.33 22.21
CA GLY A 107 -17.92 21.36 20.75
C GLY A 107 -17.75 19.99 20.08
N GLU A 108 -17.81 18.90 20.85
CA GLU A 108 -17.77 17.54 20.29
C GLU A 108 -19.14 17.21 19.66
N VAL A 109 -19.13 16.72 18.41
CA VAL A 109 -20.35 16.25 17.73
C VAL A 109 -20.60 14.80 18.13
N ILE A 110 -21.80 14.53 18.63
CA ILE A 110 -22.23 13.20 19.08
C ILE A 110 -23.30 12.71 18.10
N CYS A 111 -23.04 11.57 17.46
CA CYS A 111 -23.98 10.89 16.59
C CYS A 111 -24.87 9.95 17.42
N LEU A 112 -26.19 10.05 17.29
CA LEU A 112 -27.18 9.27 18.03
C LEU A 112 -28.14 8.58 17.08
N ASP A 113 -28.44 7.29 17.31
CA ASP A 113 -29.40 6.50 16.52
C ASP A 113 -30.81 7.12 16.56
N GLU A 114 -31.63 6.94 15.52
CA GLU A 114 -33.02 7.42 15.53
C GLU A 114 -33.85 6.75 16.66
N ASP A 115 -33.52 5.52 17.01
CA ASP A 115 -34.11 4.77 18.14
C ASP A 115 -33.62 5.24 19.53
N PHE A 116 -32.85 6.33 19.62
CA PHE A 116 -32.38 6.86 20.89
C PHE A 116 -33.52 7.48 21.71
N ASP A 117 -34.16 6.63 22.52
CA ASP A 117 -35.30 6.96 23.41
C ASP A 117 -34.85 7.47 24.80
N ALA A 118 -33.97 8.47 24.84
CA ALA A 118 -33.60 9.12 26.10
C ALA A 118 -33.60 10.65 25.98
N ASP A 119 -34.15 11.32 26.99
CA ASP A 119 -34.26 12.77 27.04
C ASP A 119 -32.90 13.48 27.25
N GLU A 120 -31.84 12.72 27.53
CA GLU A 120 -30.51 13.25 27.84
C GLU A 120 -29.39 12.32 27.31
N VAL A 121 -28.34 12.91 26.74
CA VAL A 121 -27.11 12.23 26.33
C VAL A 121 -25.92 12.75 27.14
N ILE A 122 -25.00 11.86 27.53
CA ILE A 122 -23.76 12.25 28.20
C ILE A 122 -22.65 12.38 27.16
N CYS A 123 -22.02 13.55 27.08
CA CYS A 123 -20.89 13.76 26.19
C CYS A 123 -19.70 12.87 26.56
N PRO A 124 -19.17 12.04 25.64
CA PRO A 124 -18.04 11.14 25.93
C PRO A 124 -16.72 11.90 26.16
N ALA A 125 -16.59 13.12 25.62
CA ALA A 125 -15.36 13.90 25.72
C ALA A 125 -15.26 14.69 27.05
N CYS A 126 -16.36 15.24 27.55
CA CYS A 126 -16.34 16.14 28.72
C CYS A 126 -17.30 15.74 29.85
N ASN A 127 -18.02 14.63 29.68
CA ASN A 127 -18.93 14.04 30.65
C ASN A 127 -20.09 14.95 31.08
N GLU A 128 -20.42 15.93 30.24
CA GLU A 128 -21.54 16.85 30.43
C GLU A 128 -22.84 16.22 29.95
N THR A 129 -23.93 16.42 30.70
CA THR A 129 -25.27 15.97 30.32
C THR A 129 -25.91 17.00 29.41
N ILE A 130 -26.33 16.54 28.23
CA ILE A 130 -26.96 17.36 27.19
C ILE A 130 -28.43 16.92 27.11
N PRO A 131 -29.39 17.81 27.39
CA PRO A 131 -30.80 17.51 27.18
C PRO A 131 -31.12 17.50 25.68
N LEU A 132 -31.88 16.50 25.25
CA LEU A 132 -32.43 16.40 23.90
C LEU A 132 -33.85 16.99 23.94
N GLU A 133 -34.10 18.06 23.19
CA GLU A 133 -35.45 18.62 23.06
C GLU A 133 -36.25 17.73 22.09
N ASP A 134 -37.41 17.26 22.54
CA ASP A 134 -38.31 16.31 21.87
C ASP A 134 -38.38 16.52 20.35
N LYS A 135 -38.19 15.42 19.60
CA LYS A 135 -38.45 15.32 18.16
C LYS A 135 -39.90 15.76 17.87
N GLU A 136 -40.11 16.82 17.10
CA GLU A 136 -41.38 17.07 16.37
C GLU A 136 -41.34 16.42 14.99
#